data_AF-A0A955LSY0-F1
#
_entry.id   AF-A0A955LSY0-F1
#
_cell.length_a   1.000
_cell.length_b   1.000
_cell.length_c   1.000
_cell.angle_alpha   90.00
_cell.angle_beta   90.00
_cell.angle_gamma   90.00
#
_symmetry.space_group_name_H-M   'P 1'
#
loop_
_entity.id
_entity.type
_entity.pdbx_description
1 polymer ?
#
loop_
_entity_poly.entity_id
_entity_poly.type
_entity_poly.pdbx_seq_one_letter_code
_entity_poly.pdbx_strand_id
1 'polypeptide(L)'
;MKSGKNTHLIRKSRSLHGGVSRILLFAGIILGIWIFAWFAFQGWSKINYMYALNLGEPPLAQAIELMRNGINPYKTLENPPFTLMPYGPVYPVVAAVLKIFAGGYFTAARFLTSVSTLAVSTVIGMFAYKRSGSSAAGVVFASAFLVMPVVQRWGFQVNVDMTALCIEL
;
A
#
# COMPACT_ATOMS: atom_id res chain seq x y z
N MET A 1 -2.18 52.14 -34.52
CA MET A 1 -3.29 51.19 -34.24
C MET A 1 -2.98 49.79 -34.81
N LYS A 2 -2.28 48.90 -34.08
CA LYS A 2 -2.15 47.46 -34.41
C LYS A 2 -1.93 46.60 -33.14
N SER A 3 -2.63 46.89 -32.04
CA SER A 3 -2.44 46.24 -30.72
C SER A 3 -3.54 45.21 -30.34
N GLY A 4 -4.50 44.91 -31.23
CA GLY A 4 -5.68 44.10 -30.88
C GLY A 4 -5.63 42.59 -31.19
N LYS A 5 -4.66 42.10 -31.99
CA LYS A 5 -4.69 40.69 -32.48
C LYS A 5 -3.98 39.69 -31.56
N ASN A 6 -3.00 40.12 -30.76
CA ASN A 6 -2.22 39.21 -29.90
C ASN A 6 -2.97 38.75 -28.64
N THR A 7 -3.91 39.55 -28.14
CA THR A 7 -4.69 39.23 -26.92
C THR A 7 -5.65 38.06 -27.11
N HIS A 8 -6.20 37.86 -28.31
CA HIS A 8 -7.10 36.72 -28.59
C HIS A 8 -6.37 35.37 -28.66
N LEU A 9 -5.16 35.34 -29.22
CA LEU A 9 -4.36 34.11 -29.32
C LEU A 9 -3.85 33.64 -27.95
N ILE A 10 -3.44 34.58 -27.09
CA ILE A 10 -3.00 34.28 -25.71
C ILE A 10 -4.17 33.77 -24.86
N ARG A 11 -5.37 34.34 -25.03
CA ARG A 11 -6.57 33.92 -24.28
C ARG A 11 -7.08 32.54 -24.70
N LYS A 12 -7.04 32.23 -26.01
CA LYS A 12 -7.39 30.91 -26.56
C LYS A 12 -6.39 29.82 -26.13
N SER A 13 -5.09 30.15 -26.10
CA SER A 13 -4.03 29.28 -25.57
C SER A 13 -4.24 28.93 -24.09
N ARG A 14 -4.49 29.93 -23.21
CA ARG A 14 -4.79 29.69 -21.78
C ARG A 14 -6.06 28.85 -21.56
N SER A 15 -7.09 29.06 -22.37
CA SER A 15 -8.33 28.27 -22.30
C SER A 15 -8.15 26.81 -22.70
N LEU A 16 -7.34 26.54 -23.73
CA LEU A 16 -7.00 25.18 -24.18
C LEU A 16 -6.17 24.41 -23.13
N HIS A 17 -5.19 25.08 -22.51
CA HIS A 17 -4.40 24.47 -21.43
C HIS A 17 -5.24 24.12 -20.20
N GLY A 18 -6.22 24.96 -19.85
CA GLY A 18 -7.17 24.68 -18.77
C GLY A 18 -8.08 23.49 -19.06
N GLY A 19 -8.54 23.33 -20.32
CA GLY A 19 -9.37 22.20 -20.75
C GLY A 19 -8.60 20.87 -20.73
N VAL A 20 -7.40 20.84 -21.30
CA VAL A 20 -6.55 19.63 -21.32
C VAL A 20 -6.15 19.20 -19.92
N SER A 21 -5.78 20.16 -19.05
CA SER A 21 -5.44 19.87 -17.65
C SER A 21 -6.62 19.23 -16.88
N ARG A 22 -7.86 19.67 -17.14
CA ARG A 22 -9.05 19.07 -16.52
C ARG A 22 -9.30 17.67 -17.03
N ILE A 23 -9.18 17.42 -18.33
CA ILE A 23 -9.34 16.08 -18.91
C ILE A 23 -8.32 15.10 -18.32
N LEU A 24 -7.05 15.52 -18.22
CA LEU A 24 -6.00 14.70 -17.61
C LEU A 24 -6.25 14.42 -16.13
N LEU A 25 -6.77 15.41 -15.39
CA LEU A 25 -7.17 15.21 -13.99
C LEU A 25 -8.32 14.19 -13.89
N PHE A 26 -9.37 14.33 -14.70
CA PHE A 26 -10.49 13.38 -14.70
C PHE A 26 -10.04 11.97 -15.09
N ALA A 27 -9.24 11.84 -16.14
CA ALA A 27 -8.68 10.55 -16.56
C ALA A 27 -7.81 9.93 -15.45
N GLY A 28 -6.97 10.74 -14.80
CA GLY A 28 -6.15 10.32 -13.66
C GLY A 28 -6.98 9.84 -12.48
N ILE A 29 -8.06 10.55 -12.13
CA ILE A 29 -8.99 10.15 -11.05
C ILE A 29 -9.68 8.84 -11.39
N ILE A 30 -10.23 8.70 -12.60
CA ILE A 30 -10.90 7.46 -13.04
C ILE A 30 -9.93 6.28 -12.99
N LEU A 31 -8.70 6.46 -13.50
CA LEU A 31 -7.66 5.45 -13.45
C LEU A 31 -7.28 5.09 -12.01
N GLY A 32 -7.13 6.09 -11.14
CA GLY A 32 -6.83 5.88 -9.72
C GLY A 32 -7.94 5.11 -8.99
N ILE A 33 -9.21 5.45 -9.24
CA ILE A 33 -10.36 4.71 -8.70
C ILE A 33 -10.34 3.27 -9.18
N TRP A 34 -10.10 3.05 -10.48
CA TRP A 34 -10.05 1.70 -11.04
C TRP A 34 -8.90 0.87 -10.45
N ILE A 35 -7.71 1.44 -10.31
CA ILE A 35 -6.54 0.79 -9.69
C ILE A 35 -6.81 0.47 -8.22
N PHE A 36 -7.40 1.40 -7.47
CA PHE A 36 -7.76 1.18 -6.08
C PHE A 36 -8.81 0.07 -5.94
N ALA A 37 -9.85 0.09 -6.77
CA ALA A 37 -10.87 -0.95 -6.80
C ALA A 37 -10.26 -2.33 -7.14
N TRP A 38 -9.33 -2.37 -8.10
CA TRP A 38 -8.60 -3.58 -8.46
C TRP A 38 -7.75 -4.10 -7.29
N PHE A 39 -6.99 -3.22 -6.63
CA PHE A 39 -6.22 -3.55 -5.44
C PHE A 39 -7.13 -4.08 -4.32
N ALA A 40 -8.24 -3.42 -4.05
CA ALA A 40 -9.20 -3.85 -3.03
C ALA A 40 -9.82 -5.23 -3.36
N PHE A 41 -10.18 -5.47 -4.62
CA PHE A 41 -10.70 -6.76 -5.07
C PHE A 41 -9.68 -7.90 -4.90
N GLN A 42 -8.43 -7.67 -5.32
CA GLN A 42 -7.33 -8.62 -5.12
C GLN A 42 -7.06 -8.86 -3.63
N GLY A 43 -7.08 -7.79 -2.84
CA GLY A 43 -6.87 -7.83 -1.40
C GLY A 43 -7.94 -8.63 -0.68
N TRP A 44 -9.21 -8.46 -1.04
CA TRP A 44 -10.31 -9.19 -0.43
C TRP A 44 -10.11 -10.71 -0.52
N SER A 45 -9.78 -11.22 -1.71
CA SER A 45 -9.55 -12.66 -1.91
C SER A 45 -8.30 -13.14 -1.17
N LYS A 46 -7.20 -12.38 -1.20
CA LYS A 46 -5.92 -12.77 -0.59
C LYS A 46 -5.94 -12.68 0.93
N ILE A 47 -6.56 -11.66 1.51
CA ILE A 47 -6.63 -11.45 2.98
C ILE A 47 -7.48 -12.55 3.63
N ASN A 48 -8.57 -12.95 2.98
CA ASN A 48 -9.48 -13.98 3.51
C ASN A 48 -9.04 -15.41 3.18
N TYR A 49 -8.00 -15.60 2.37
CA TYR A 49 -7.51 -16.94 2.06
C TYR A 49 -6.82 -17.58 3.27
N MET A 50 -7.30 -18.75 3.70
CA MET A 50 -6.90 -19.34 5.00
C MET A 50 -5.51 -19.99 4.98
N TYR A 51 -4.92 -20.21 3.81
CA TYR A 51 -3.63 -20.89 3.66
C TYR A 51 -2.54 -19.92 3.22
N ALA A 52 -1.28 -20.33 3.37
CA ALA A 52 -0.14 -19.53 2.96
C ALA A 52 -0.15 -19.26 1.44
N LEU A 53 0.11 -18.03 1.05
CA LEU A 53 0.24 -17.63 -0.37
C LEU A 53 1.63 -17.96 -0.94
N ASN A 54 2.62 -18.18 -0.07
CA ASN A 54 3.99 -18.53 -0.44
C ASN A 54 4.72 -19.18 0.75
N LEU A 55 5.95 -19.67 0.50
CA LEU A 55 6.77 -20.38 1.49
C LEU A 55 7.29 -19.51 2.65
N GLY A 56 7.31 -18.18 2.50
CA GLY A 56 7.81 -17.23 3.51
C GLY A 56 6.77 -16.83 4.56
N GLU A 57 5.47 -17.00 4.29
CA GLU A 57 4.43 -16.62 5.25
C GLU A 57 4.32 -17.56 6.48
N PRO A 58 4.42 -18.90 6.36
CA PRO A 58 4.21 -19.80 7.48
C PRO A 58 5.11 -19.55 8.70
N PRO A 59 6.43 -19.32 8.57
CA PRO A 59 7.28 -19.02 9.73
C PRO A 59 6.86 -17.76 10.49
N LEU A 60 6.49 -16.70 9.75
CA LEU A 60 6.06 -15.44 10.34
C LEU A 60 4.67 -15.56 10.97
N ALA A 61 3.75 -16.26 10.30
CA ALA A 61 2.45 -16.64 10.83
C ALA A 61 2.54 -17.45 12.13
N GLN A 62 3.43 -18.45 12.19
CA GLN A 62 3.68 -19.24 13.38
C GLN A 62 4.13 -18.35 14.54
N ALA A 63 5.07 -17.44 14.30
CA ALA A 63 5.54 -16.57 15.36
C ALA A 63 4.48 -15.58 15.87
N ILE A 64 3.61 -15.08 14.98
CA ILE A 64 2.43 -14.28 15.37
C ILE A 64 1.52 -15.10 16.29
N GLU A 65 1.29 -16.37 15.96
CA GLU A 65 0.51 -17.28 16.80
C GLU A 65 1.16 -17.50 18.17
N LEU A 66 2.48 -17.77 18.20
CA LEU A 66 3.22 -17.95 19.44
C LEU A 66 3.16 -16.70 20.33
N MET A 67 3.39 -15.51 19.75
CA MET A 67 3.30 -14.24 20.49
C MET A 67 1.91 -14.02 21.06
N ARG A 68 0.85 -14.34 20.29
CA ARG A 68 -0.53 -14.21 20.78
C ARG A 68 -0.78 -15.09 22.02
N ASN A 69 -0.14 -16.26 22.07
CA ASN A 69 -0.22 -17.22 23.16
C ASN A 69 0.81 -16.96 24.28
N GLY A 70 1.50 -15.82 24.26
CA GLY A 70 2.48 -15.45 25.28
C GLY A 70 3.80 -16.22 25.21
N ILE A 71 4.04 -16.95 24.11
CA ILE A 71 5.28 -17.70 23.88
C ILE A 71 6.23 -16.81 23.09
N ASN A 72 7.44 -16.60 23.60
CA ASN A 72 8.47 -15.83 22.91
C ASN A 72 9.03 -16.60 21.68
N PRO A 73 8.88 -16.09 20.44
CA PRO A 73 9.45 -16.73 19.25
C PRO A 73 10.95 -16.42 19.06
N TYR A 74 11.51 -15.45 19.80
CA TYR A 74 12.93 -15.09 19.78
C TYR A 74 13.71 -15.96 20.78
N LYS A 75 13.91 -17.22 20.42
CA LYS A 75 14.60 -18.20 21.28
C LYS A 75 15.59 -19.06 20.48
N THR A 76 16.47 -19.74 21.19
CA THR A 76 17.39 -20.73 20.60
C THR A 76 16.62 -21.93 20.05
N LEU A 77 17.18 -22.59 19.04
CA LEU A 77 16.57 -23.75 18.37
C LEU A 77 16.85 -25.08 19.10
N GLU A 78 17.07 -25.02 20.41
CA GLU A 78 17.38 -26.20 21.23
C GLU A 78 16.12 -26.99 21.60
N ASN A 79 14.98 -26.31 21.75
CA ASN A 79 13.75 -26.91 22.22
C ASN A 79 12.53 -26.46 21.37
N PRO A 80 11.57 -27.36 21.12
CA PRO A 80 10.35 -27.01 20.40
C PRO A 80 9.47 -26.01 21.19
N PRO A 81 8.52 -25.30 20.54
CA PRO A 81 8.34 -25.20 19.10
C PRO A 81 9.54 -24.51 18.42
N PHE A 82 10.04 -25.07 17.33
CA PHE A 82 11.12 -24.45 16.56
C PHE A 82 10.56 -23.29 15.74
N THR A 83 11.13 -22.11 15.91
CA THR A 83 10.70 -20.89 15.21
C THR A 83 11.93 -20.11 14.80
N LEU A 84 12.01 -19.78 13.52
CA LEU A 84 13.03 -18.91 12.97
C LEU A 84 12.41 -17.53 12.75
N MET A 85 12.80 -16.56 13.57
CA MET A 85 12.34 -15.18 13.44
C MET A 85 13.51 -14.25 13.10
N PRO A 86 13.74 -13.96 11.80
CA PRO A 86 14.81 -13.07 11.38
C PRO A 86 14.44 -11.59 11.49
N TYR A 87 13.18 -11.27 11.80
CA TYR A 87 12.66 -9.90 11.81
C TYR A 87 12.43 -9.37 13.24
N GLY A 88 12.50 -8.05 13.40
CA GLY A 88 12.20 -7.39 14.67
C GLY A 88 10.75 -7.57 15.14
N PRO A 89 10.46 -7.28 16.42
CA PRO A 89 9.18 -7.65 17.07
C PRO A 89 7.99 -6.81 16.64
N VAL A 90 8.20 -5.63 16.03
CA VAL A 90 7.15 -4.65 15.77
C VAL A 90 6.00 -5.24 14.94
N TYR A 91 6.32 -5.77 13.75
CA TYR A 91 5.31 -6.35 12.87
C TYR A 91 4.54 -7.53 13.51
N PRO A 92 5.21 -8.60 14.01
CA PRO A 92 4.49 -9.74 14.57
C PRO A 92 3.70 -9.39 15.84
N VAL A 93 4.15 -8.45 16.66
CA VAL A 93 3.38 -7.95 17.82
C VAL A 93 2.11 -7.24 17.38
N VAL A 94 2.20 -6.31 16.43
CA VAL A 94 1.02 -5.58 15.92
C VAL A 94 0.05 -6.55 15.25
N ALA A 95 0.53 -7.50 14.45
CA ALA A 95 -0.31 -8.51 13.83
C ALA A 95 -0.98 -9.44 14.87
N ALA A 96 -0.27 -9.81 15.94
CA ALA A 96 -0.83 -10.62 17.03
C ALA A 96 -1.97 -9.88 17.78
N VAL A 97 -1.83 -8.56 17.98
CA VAL A 97 -2.91 -7.73 18.55
C VAL A 97 -4.10 -7.65 17.59
N LEU A 98 -3.85 -7.42 16.30
CA LEU A 98 -4.92 -7.34 15.29
C LEU A 98 -5.70 -8.65 15.11
N LYS A 99 -5.07 -9.80 15.38
CA LYS A 99 -5.74 -11.11 15.35
C LYS A 99 -6.97 -11.16 16.25
N ILE A 100 -7.02 -10.38 17.33
CA ILE A 100 -8.18 -10.29 18.23
C ILE A 100 -9.46 -9.92 17.47
N PHE A 101 -9.33 -9.12 16.41
CA PHE A 101 -10.45 -8.63 15.61
C PHE A 101 -10.63 -9.41 14.29
N ALA A 102 -9.55 -9.92 13.71
CA ALA A 102 -9.56 -10.54 12.38
C ALA A 102 -9.72 -12.08 12.38
N GLY A 103 -9.66 -12.73 13.55
CA GLY A 103 -9.84 -14.19 13.72
C GLY A 103 -8.61 -15.02 13.34
N GLY A 104 -8.14 -14.93 12.09
CA GLY A 104 -7.00 -15.71 11.57
C GLY A 104 -5.66 -14.97 11.62
N TYR A 105 -4.56 -15.68 11.89
CA TYR A 105 -3.21 -15.10 11.89
C TYR A 105 -2.76 -14.64 10.50
N PHE A 106 -3.12 -15.36 9.43
CA PHE A 106 -2.90 -14.89 8.05
C PHE A 106 -3.72 -13.63 7.78
N THR A 107 -5.02 -13.66 8.09
CA THR A 107 -5.94 -12.53 7.84
C THR A 107 -5.48 -11.26 8.53
N ALA A 108 -5.14 -11.34 9.82
CA ALA A 108 -4.64 -10.20 10.59
C ALA A 108 -3.37 -9.59 10.00
N ALA A 109 -2.40 -10.43 9.66
CA ALA A 109 -1.11 -10.01 9.14
C ALA A 109 -1.20 -9.44 7.71
N ARG A 110 -2.00 -10.06 6.84
CA ARG A 110 -2.24 -9.55 5.47
C ARG A 110 -3.07 -8.26 5.50
N PHE A 111 -4.03 -8.14 6.42
CA PHE A 111 -4.76 -6.91 6.64
C PHE A 111 -3.81 -5.76 7.03
N LEU A 112 -2.95 -5.98 8.04
CA LEU A 112 -1.93 -5.01 8.44
C LEU A 112 -1.03 -4.58 7.27
N THR A 113 -0.55 -5.56 6.50
CA THR A 113 0.30 -5.31 5.34
C THR A 113 -0.43 -4.48 4.29
N SER A 114 -1.69 -4.80 3.99
CA SER A 114 -2.50 -4.08 3.00
C SER A 114 -2.80 -2.65 3.41
N VAL A 115 -3.11 -2.42 4.69
CA VAL A 115 -3.31 -1.08 5.24
C VAL A 115 -2.01 -0.28 5.15
N SER A 116 -0.88 -0.89 5.49
CA SER A 116 0.44 -0.25 5.39
C SER A 116 0.77 0.11 3.95
N THR A 117 0.48 -0.77 2.97
CA THR A 117 0.66 -0.48 1.55
C THR A 117 -0.19 0.70 1.07
N LEU A 118 -1.44 0.80 1.52
CA LEU A 118 -2.31 1.93 1.20
C LEU A 118 -1.82 3.24 1.84
N ALA A 119 -1.32 3.18 3.07
CA ALA A 119 -0.72 4.32 3.75
C ALA A 119 0.52 4.83 3.00
N VAL A 120 1.45 3.93 2.64
CA VAL A 120 2.63 4.26 1.82
C VAL A 120 2.22 4.91 0.48
N SER A 121 1.25 4.32 -0.22
CA SER A 121 0.72 4.87 -1.48
C SER A 121 0.18 6.30 -1.31
N THR A 122 -0.55 6.53 -0.22
CA THR A 122 -1.12 7.83 0.11
C THR A 122 -0.01 8.86 0.36
N VAL A 123 1.00 8.49 1.13
CA VAL A 123 2.16 9.35 1.42
C VAL A 123 2.93 9.70 0.14
N ILE A 124 3.16 8.73 -0.75
CA ILE A 124 3.76 8.97 -2.08
C ILE A 124 2.94 9.99 -2.88
N GLY A 125 1.61 9.83 -2.92
CA GLY A 125 0.72 10.78 -3.59
C GLY A 125 0.77 12.17 -2.97
N MET A 126 0.81 12.27 -1.63
CA MET A 126 0.95 13.54 -0.92
C MET A 126 2.28 14.24 -1.22
N PHE A 127 3.39 13.50 -1.27
CA PHE A 127 4.69 14.06 -1.65
C PHE A 127 4.69 14.59 -3.09
N ALA A 128 4.14 13.82 -4.04
CA ALA A 128 4.01 14.25 -5.43
C ALA A 128 3.13 15.49 -5.57
N TYR A 129 2.01 15.56 -4.84
CA TYR A 129 1.18 16.77 -4.78
C TYR A 129 1.95 17.96 -4.20
N LYS A 130 2.58 17.81 -3.04
CA LYS A 130 3.33 18.87 -2.36
C LYS A 130 4.46 19.43 -3.24
N ARG A 131 5.12 18.57 -4.03
CA ARG A 131 6.25 18.98 -4.88
C ARG A 131 5.82 19.66 -6.17
N SER A 132 4.70 19.23 -6.75
CA SER A 132 4.23 19.68 -8.07
C SER A 132 3.11 20.73 -8.03
N GLY A 133 2.39 20.84 -6.91
CA GLY A 133 1.15 21.60 -6.78
C GLY A 133 -0.05 21.00 -7.53
N SER A 134 0.10 19.80 -8.11
CA SER A 134 -0.90 19.17 -8.98
C SER A 134 -1.51 17.92 -8.35
N SER A 135 -2.83 17.93 -8.12
CA SER A 135 -3.55 16.75 -7.62
C SER A 135 -3.48 15.58 -8.59
N ALA A 136 -3.42 15.86 -9.90
CA ALA A 136 -3.25 14.83 -10.92
C ALA A 136 -1.92 14.09 -10.74
N ALA A 137 -0.83 14.81 -10.43
CA ALA A 137 0.46 14.18 -10.13
C ALA A 137 0.35 13.29 -8.88
N GLY A 138 -0.28 13.77 -7.81
CA GLY A 138 -0.51 12.96 -6.61
C GLY A 138 -1.23 11.64 -6.89
N VAL A 139 -2.35 11.69 -7.64
CA VAL A 139 -3.11 10.49 -8.02
C VAL A 139 -2.28 9.56 -8.90
N VAL A 140 -1.56 10.10 -9.90
CA VAL A 140 -0.73 9.28 -10.80
C VAL A 140 0.36 8.54 -10.04
N PHE A 141 1.09 9.20 -9.15
CA PHE A 141 2.20 8.57 -8.42
C PHE A 141 1.70 7.55 -7.38
N ALA A 142 0.63 7.85 -6.64
CA ALA A 142 0.01 6.89 -5.73
C ALA A 142 -0.49 5.64 -6.48
N SER A 143 -1.16 5.86 -7.62
CA SER A 143 -1.68 4.77 -8.45
C SER A 143 -0.56 3.96 -9.09
N ALA A 144 0.49 4.62 -9.58
CA ALA A 144 1.66 3.98 -10.15
C ALA A 144 2.33 3.03 -9.15
N PHE A 145 2.48 3.46 -7.89
CA PHE A 145 2.99 2.60 -6.81
C PHE A 145 2.11 1.37 -6.61
N LEU A 146 0.78 1.53 -6.52
CA LEU A 146 -0.13 0.41 -6.31
C LEU A 146 -0.11 -0.61 -7.45
N VAL A 147 0.10 -0.21 -8.71
CA VAL A 147 0.17 -1.16 -9.84
C VAL A 147 1.53 -1.83 -10.01
N MET A 148 2.56 -1.43 -9.26
CA MET A 148 3.87 -2.08 -9.34
C MET A 148 3.71 -3.58 -9.04
N PRO A 149 4.23 -4.50 -9.88
CA PRO A 149 4.07 -5.93 -9.68
C PRO A 149 4.56 -6.42 -8.31
N VAL A 150 5.64 -5.81 -7.80
CA VAL A 150 6.18 -6.10 -6.47
C VAL A 150 5.17 -5.71 -5.38
N VAL A 151 4.53 -4.55 -5.49
CA VAL A 151 3.53 -4.06 -4.52
C VAL A 151 2.26 -4.91 -4.58
N GLN A 152 1.81 -5.29 -5.77
CA GLN A 152 0.66 -6.19 -5.95
C GLN A 152 0.89 -7.59 -5.36
N ARG A 153 2.15 -8.02 -5.28
CA ARG A 153 2.55 -9.28 -4.65
C ARG A 153 2.69 -9.12 -3.14
N TRP A 154 3.52 -8.18 -2.69
CA TRP A 154 3.93 -8.04 -1.29
C TRP A 154 2.90 -7.31 -0.44
N GLY A 155 2.07 -6.45 -1.02
CA GLY A 155 1.05 -5.67 -0.31
C GLY A 155 -0.10 -6.49 0.31
N PHE A 156 -0.11 -7.80 0.09
CA PHE A 156 -1.09 -8.72 0.68
C PHE A 156 -0.45 -9.97 1.27
N GLN A 157 0.87 -10.04 1.34
CA GLN A 157 1.56 -11.19 1.92
C GLN A 157 1.77 -10.96 3.41
N VAL A 158 1.88 -12.03 4.20
CA VAL A 158 2.40 -11.94 5.56
C VAL A 158 3.89 -11.61 5.45
N ASN A 159 4.20 -10.32 5.41
CA ASN A 159 5.54 -9.78 5.18
C ASN A 159 5.69 -8.43 5.92
N VAL A 160 6.86 -8.21 6.51
CA VAL A 160 7.20 -7.00 7.27
C VAL A 160 7.43 -5.77 6.38
N ASP A 161 7.81 -5.97 5.11
CA ASP A 161 8.40 -4.92 4.26
C ASP A 161 7.52 -3.66 4.13
N MET A 162 6.23 -3.84 3.81
CA MET A 162 5.31 -2.70 3.63
C MET A 162 5.01 -1.98 4.94
N THR A 163 5.03 -2.71 6.06
CA THR A 163 4.82 -2.12 7.38
C THR A 163 6.07 -1.34 7.81
N ALA A 164 7.26 -1.88 7.55
CA ALA A 164 8.52 -1.19 7.80
C ALA A 164 8.59 0.12 6.99
N LEU A 165 8.30 0.06 5.68
CA LEU A 165 8.25 1.23 4.82
C LEU A 165 7.22 2.27 5.30
N CYS A 166 6.06 1.82 5.79
CA CYS A 166 5.03 2.72 6.32
C CYS A 166 5.48 3.47 7.58
N ILE A 167 6.33 2.87 8.42
CA ILE A 167 6.83 3.48 9.66
C ILE A 167 8.02 4.41 9.38
N GLU A 168 8.78 4.16 8.31
CA GLU A 168 9.94 4.96 7.92
C GLU A 168 9.58 6.31 7.27
N LEU A 169 8.46 6.36 6.53
CA LEU A 169 8.00 7.53 5.78
C LEU A 169 7.32 8.61 6.64
#